data_AF-A0A8K0K5R2-F1
#
_entry.id   AF-A0A8K0K5R2-F1
#
_cell.length_a   1.000
_cell.length_b   1.000
_cell.length_c   1.000
_cell.angle_alpha   90.00
_cell.angle_beta   90.00
_cell.angle_gamma   90.00
#
_symmetry.space_group_name_H-M   'P 1'
#
loop_
_entity.id
_entity.type
_entity.pdbx_description
1 polymer ?
#
loop_
_entity_poly.entity_id
_entity_poly.type
_entity_poly.pdbx_seq_one_letter_code
_entity_poly.pdbx_strand_id
1 'polypeptide(L)'
;MAAEVELALGTGGLEFGRCPSVPREEESPPPPVVEQRSEDGAEEEQRAPPPPPPPPPPPPPLPPSSSSNPALTPLLIDQRSLKPFKSSEEYLEAMKEDLAEWLNGLYPGLDITAAEFMDKLDTGVVLCKHANNVREAAEEWVARRQARRLQLSGGTAAAITNGGGLNGCRIGGVNYREDVKPGTFFARDNVSNFIAWCRHQLGVLECLLFETDDLILRKNTRHVVLCLLEVARRGARFGMPAPLLVQFEREIERELAAESRSASHPHRRNELRIR
;
A
#
# COMPACT_ATOMS: atom_id res chain seq x y z
N MET A 1 5.89 21.15 -11.09
CA MET A 1 5.18 19.87 -11.33
C MET A 1 5.53 18.86 -10.25
N ALA A 2 6.80 18.43 -10.13
CA ALA A 2 7.26 17.51 -9.08
C ALA A 2 6.80 17.91 -7.65
N ALA A 3 7.00 19.16 -7.22
CA ALA A 3 6.57 19.61 -5.89
C ALA A 3 5.03 19.57 -5.67
N GLU A 4 4.21 19.77 -6.71
CA GLU A 4 2.75 19.63 -6.58
C GLU A 4 2.32 18.17 -6.53
N VAL A 5 3.00 17.29 -7.26
CA VAL A 5 2.82 15.85 -7.19
C VAL A 5 3.28 15.33 -5.82
N GLU A 6 4.41 15.79 -5.29
CA GLU A 6 4.90 15.45 -3.95
C GLU A 6 3.94 15.91 -2.85
N LEU A 7 3.46 17.15 -2.93
CA LEU A 7 2.42 17.65 -2.03
C LEU A 7 1.15 16.81 -2.15
N ALA A 8 0.74 16.50 -3.39
CA ALA A 8 -0.44 15.70 -3.68
C ALA A 8 -0.29 14.24 -3.28
N LEU A 9 0.93 13.71 -3.14
CA LEU A 9 1.27 12.39 -2.62
C LEU A 9 1.61 12.41 -1.12
N GLY A 10 1.63 13.59 -0.48
CA GLY A 10 1.99 13.72 0.93
C GLY A 10 3.44 13.30 1.20
N THR A 11 4.30 13.29 0.18
CA THR A 11 5.73 12.98 0.30
C THR A 11 6.56 14.21 0.68
N GLY A 12 5.91 15.37 0.85
CA GLY A 12 6.53 16.59 1.36
C GLY A 12 7.12 16.34 2.74
N GLY A 13 8.44 16.10 2.77
CA GLY A 13 9.24 16.05 3.98
C GLY A 13 8.67 15.13 5.05
N LEU A 14 8.76 13.82 4.84
CA LEU A 14 9.26 13.02 5.96
C LEU A 14 10.70 13.48 6.21
N GLU A 15 10.86 14.64 6.87
CA GLU A 15 11.81 14.65 7.97
C GLU A 15 11.33 13.49 8.83
N PHE A 16 11.94 12.31 8.64
CA PHE A 16 12.11 11.41 9.75
C PHE A 16 12.60 12.32 10.84
N GLY A 17 11.70 12.64 11.78
CA GLY A 17 12.03 13.47 12.91
C GLY A 17 13.37 12.96 13.38
N ARG A 18 14.36 13.86 13.48
CA ARG A 18 15.55 13.57 14.27
C ARG A 18 15.03 12.83 15.49
N CYS A 19 15.33 11.54 15.58
CA CYS A 19 15.23 10.85 16.84
C CYS A 19 15.92 11.79 17.83
N PRO A 20 15.27 12.25 18.91
CA PRO A 20 15.98 13.01 19.92
C PRO A 20 17.21 12.17 20.25
N SER A 21 18.38 12.75 19.99
CA SER A 21 19.67 12.10 20.11
C SER A 21 19.72 11.42 21.46
N VAL A 22 19.59 10.09 21.46
CA VAL A 22 19.85 9.28 22.65
C VAL A 22 21.33 9.54 22.97
N PRO A 23 21.66 10.06 24.17
CA PRO A 23 23.05 10.24 24.54
C PRO A 23 23.76 8.89 24.40
N ARG A 24 24.87 8.87 23.68
CA ARG A 24 25.80 7.74 23.68
C ARG A 24 26.26 7.54 25.12
N GLU A 25 25.80 6.47 25.76
CA GLU A 25 26.52 5.92 26.89
C GLU A 25 27.85 5.38 26.35
N GLU A 26 28.96 5.90 26.89
CA GLU A 26 30.30 5.36 26.67
C GLU A 26 30.32 3.92 27.20
N GLU A 27 30.47 2.97 26.29
CA GLU A 27 30.75 1.58 26.61
C GLU A 27 32.18 1.49 27.18
N SER A 28 32.28 1.40 28.50
CA SER A 28 33.53 1.12 29.23
C SER A 28 34.10 -0.25 28.80
N PRO A 29 35.42 -0.38 28.62
CA PRO A 29 36.04 -1.66 28.25
C PRO A 29 35.88 -2.71 29.36
N PRO A 30 35.80 -4.01 29.02
CA PRO A 30 35.67 -5.08 30.00
C PRO A 30 36.98 -5.31 30.77
N PRO A 31 36.91 -5.75 32.04
CA PRO A 31 38.09 -6.10 32.83
C PRO A 31 38.73 -7.43 32.39
N PRO A 32 40.02 -7.66 32.70
CA PRO A 32 40.73 -8.87 32.30
C PRO A 32 40.29 -10.09 33.12
N VAL A 33 40.12 -11.21 32.42
CA VAL A 33 39.82 -12.53 33.02
C VAL A 33 41.12 -13.13 33.58
N VAL A 34 41.13 -13.40 34.88
CA VAL A 34 42.19 -14.15 35.58
C VAL A 34 41.79 -15.63 35.60
N GLU A 35 42.62 -16.48 35.01
CA GLU A 35 42.53 -17.94 35.15
C GLU A 35 42.80 -18.37 36.59
N GLN A 36 41.87 -19.12 37.19
CA GLN A 36 42.19 -20.04 38.28
C GLN A 36 41.47 -21.38 38.06
N ARG A 37 42.29 -22.41 37.84
CA ARG A 37 41.98 -23.84 37.95
C ARG A 37 41.69 -24.19 39.41
N SER A 38 40.65 -24.98 39.67
CA SER A 38 40.60 -25.97 40.77
C SER A 38 39.45 -26.94 40.52
N GLU A 39 39.74 -28.22 40.74
CA GLU A 39 38.90 -29.40 40.54
C GLU A 39 37.87 -29.55 41.67
N ASP A 40 36.67 -30.07 41.37
CA ASP A 40 36.06 -31.20 42.10
C ASP A 40 34.65 -31.51 41.55
N GLY A 41 34.37 -32.81 41.44
CA GLY A 41 33.11 -33.34 40.90
C GLY A 41 32.02 -33.55 41.94
N ALA A 42 30.77 -33.61 41.47
CA ALA A 42 29.69 -34.43 42.02
C ALA A 42 28.52 -34.45 41.03
N GLU A 43 27.89 -35.62 40.91
CA GLU A 43 26.78 -35.98 40.04
C GLU A 43 25.47 -35.30 40.48
N GLU A 44 24.67 -34.77 39.54
CA GLU A 44 23.25 -34.46 39.80
C GLU A 44 22.37 -34.61 38.53
N GLU A 45 21.75 -35.78 38.45
CA GLU A 45 20.44 -36.17 37.90
C GLU A 45 19.79 -35.35 36.75
N GLN A 46 19.79 -35.93 35.54
CA GLN A 46 18.97 -35.52 34.41
C GLN A 46 17.48 -35.76 34.66
N ARG A 47 16.72 -34.69 34.90
CA ARG A 47 15.25 -34.71 34.89
C ARG A 47 14.73 -34.02 33.63
N ALA A 48 14.09 -34.80 32.75
CA ALA A 48 13.47 -34.29 31.53
C ALA A 48 12.31 -33.32 31.85
N PRO A 49 12.06 -32.28 31.02
CA PRO A 49 10.94 -31.36 31.22
C PRO A 49 9.59 -32.06 30.98
N PRO A 50 8.52 -31.70 31.72
CA PRO A 50 7.21 -32.31 31.55
C PRO A 50 6.54 -31.89 30.22
N PRO A 51 5.70 -32.76 29.62
CA PRO A 51 5.02 -32.45 28.37
C PRO A 51 3.92 -31.38 28.55
N PRO A 52 3.60 -30.60 27.50
CA PRO A 52 2.54 -29.59 27.55
C PRO A 52 1.13 -30.20 27.65
N PRO A 53 0.17 -29.50 28.27
CA PRO A 53 -1.20 -30.01 28.43
C PRO A 53 -1.97 -30.03 27.10
N PRO A 54 -2.97 -30.93 26.95
CA PRO A 54 -3.77 -31.04 25.73
C PRO A 54 -4.75 -29.87 25.56
N PRO A 55 -5.14 -29.52 24.31
CA PRO A 55 -6.08 -28.43 24.04
C PRO A 55 -7.52 -28.79 24.44
N PRO A 56 -8.36 -27.78 24.77
CA PRO A 56 -9.76 -28.00 25.16
C PRO A 56 -10.66 -28.40 23.97
N PRO A 57 -11.76 -29.13 24.21
CA PRO A 57 -12.68 -29.56 23.16
C PRO A 57 -13.55 -28.40 22.61
N PRO A 58 -14.01 -28.48 21.35
CA PRO A 58 -14.84 -27.44 20.74
C PRO A 58 -16.28 -27.40 21.31
N PRO A 59 -16.95 -26.22 21.30
CA PRO A 59 -18.29 -26.07 21.84
C PRO A 59 -19.39 -26.70 20.94
N PRO A 60 -20.55 -27.07 21.51
CA PRO A 60 -21.65 -27.73 20.78
C PRO A 60 -22.44 -26.75 19.89
N PRO A 61 -23.09 -27.22 18.80
CA PRO A 61 -23.90 -26.39 17.93
C PRO A 61 -25.35 -26.25 18.45
N LEU A 62 -25.94 -25.06 18.27
CA LEU A 62 -27.34 -24.75 18.63
C LEU A 62 -27.97 -23.79 17.57
N PRO A 63 -29.31 -23.72 17.44
CA PRO A 63 -30.12 -24.31 16.36
C PRO A 63 -30.63 -23.27 15.34
N PRO A 64 -31.35 -23.66 14.25
CA PRO A 64 -31.87 -22.69 13.29
C PRO A 64 -33.12 -21.99 13.84
N SER A 65 -33.26 -20.70 13.57
CA SER A 65 -34.51 -19.97 13.84
C SER A 65 -34.79 -19.01 12.68
N SER A 66 -35.75 -19.42 11.88
CA SER A 66 -36.46 -18.66 10.86
C SER A 66 -37.34 -17.58 11.49
N SER A 67 -37.27 -16.35 10.97
CA SER A 67 -38.34 -15.37 11.11
C SER A 67 -38.20 -14.29 10.05
N SER A 68 -39.16 -14.28 9.14
CA SER A 68 -39.47 -13.26 8.14
C SER A 68 -39.68 -11.86 8.74
N ASN A 69 -39.20 -10.83 8.04
CA ASN A 69 -39.87 -9.53 7.90
C ASN A 69 -39.41 -8.85 6.58
N PRO A 70 -40.32 -8.43 5.69
CA PRO A 70 -39.97 -7.79 4.42
C PRO A 70 -40.20 -6.27 4.49
N ALA A 71 -39.15 -5.46 4.51
CA ALA A 71 -39.16 -4.07 4.04
C ALA A 71 -37.77 -3.44 4.17
N LEU A 72 -37.40 -2.66 3.16
CA LEU A 72 -36.17 -1.88 2.97
C LEU A 72 -35.03 -2.67 2.31
N THR A 73 -35.08 -2.70 0.98
CA THR A 73 -33.93 -2.92 0.11
C THR A 73 -33.20 -1.61 -0.14
N PRO A 74 -32.00 -1.40 0.44
CA PRO A 74 -30.91 -0.71 -0.22
C PRO A 74 -29.93 -1.75 -0.75
N LEU A 75 -29.72 -1.69 -2.07
CA LEU A 75 -28.62 -2.25 -2.86
C LEU A 75 -27.93 -3.50 -2.29
N LEU A 76 -28.16 -4.61 -2.99
CA LEU A 76 -27.45 -5.88 -2.88
C LEU A 76 -25.95 -5.66 -3.17
N ILE A 77 -25.23 -5.06 -2.23
CA ILE A 77 -23.86 -5.44 -1.97
C ILE A 77 -24.02 -6.88 -1.49
N ASP A 78 -23.67 -7.82 -2.36
CA ASP A 78 -23.22 -9.11 -1.88
C ASP A 78 -22.06 -8.76 -0.93
N GLN A 79 -22.39 -8.58 0.34
CA GLN A 79 -21.42 -8.65 1.42
C GLN A 79 -20.89 -10.07 1.27
N ARG A 80 -19.88 -10.23 0.39
CA ARG A 80 -18.94 -11.34 0.43
C ARG A 80 -18.65 -11.46 1.90
N SER A 81 -19.25 -12.49 2.51
CA SER A 81 -19.42 -12.58 3.95
C SER A 81 -18.13 -12.12 4.61
N LEU A 82 -18.18 -11.17 5.55
CA LEU A 82 -17.03 -10.71 6.34
C LEU A 82 -16.57 -11.84 7.27
N LYS A 83 -16.31 -13.00 6.68
CA LYS A 83 -15.74 -14.16 7.30
C LYS A 83 -14.25 -13.88 7.33
N PRO A 84 -13.63 -13.88 8.51
CA PRO A 84 -12.18 -13.80 8.60
C PRO A 84 -11.58 -14.86 7.69
N PHE A 85 -10.64 -14.46 6.83
CA PHE A 85 -9.92 -15.38 5.97
C PHE A 85 -9.30 -16.48 6.82
N LYS A 86 -9.46 -17.72 6.39
CA LYS A 86 -9.01 -18.89 7.16
C LYS A 86 -7.49 -19.04 7.11
N SER A 87 -6.86 -18.46 6.08
CA SER A 87 -5.42 -18.44 5.93
C SER A 87 -4.93 -17.13 5.31
N SER A 88 -3.64 -16.85 5.51
CA SER A 88 -2.98 -15.72 4.86
C SER A 88 -2.89 -15.86 3.34
N GLU A 89 -2.99 -17.09 2.83
CA GLU A 89 -2.98 -17.42 1.40
C GLU A 89 -4.33 -17.09 0.76
N GLU A 90 -5.45 -17.43 1.40
CA GLU A 90 -6.80 -17.06 0.94
C GLU A 90 -6.96 -15.53 0.83
N TYR A 91 -6.40 -14.80 1.80
CA TYR A 91 -6.36 -13.34 1.76
C TYR A 91 -5.55 -12.82 0.57
N LEU A 92 -4.38 -13.42 0.31
CA LEU A 92 -3.52 -13.03 -0.80
C LEU A 92 -4.20 -13.29 -2.15
N GLU A 93 -4.91 -14.40 -2.30
CA GLU A 93 -5.73 -14.69 -3.48
C GLU A 93 -6.81 -13.63 -3.70
N ALA A 94 -7.54 -13.25 -2.66
CA ALA A 94 -8.56 -12.20 -2.76
C ALA A 94 -7.96 -10.84 -3.19
N MET A 95 -6.76 -10.50 -2.69
CA MET A 95 -6.06 -9.28 -3.12
C MET A 95 -5.60 -9.36 -4.58
N LYS A 96 -5.16 -10.53 -5.05
CA LYS A 96 -4.81 -10.74 -6.47
C LYS A 96 -6.04 -10.64 -7.36
N GLU A 97 -7.18 -11.19 -6.94
CA GLU A 97 -8.45 -11.08 -7.67
C GLU A 97 -8.85 -9.63 -7.85
N ASP A 98 -8.83 -8.83 -6.78
CA ASP A 98 -9.16 -7.40 -6.82
C ASP A 98 -8.20 -6.61 -7.73
N LEU A 99 -6.89 -6.89 -7.65
CA LEU A 99 -5.91 -6.27 -8.53
C LEU A 99 -6.06 -6.69 -10.00
N ALA A 100 -6.40 -7.96 -10.26
CA ALA A 100 -6.64 -8.46 -11.61
C ALA A 100 -7.87 -7.79 -12.24
N GLU A 101 -8.99 -7.72 -11.50
CA GLU A 101 -10.21 -7.04 -11.93
C GLU A 101 -9.95 -5.56 -12.20
N TRP A 102 -9.21 -4.89 -11.30
CA TRP A 102 -8.82 -3.50 -11.48
C TRP A 102 -7.96 -3.26 -12.73
N LEU A 103 -6.91 -4.07 -12.95
CA LEU A 103 -6.05 -3.94 -14.14
C LEU A 103 -6.82 -4.21 -15.44
N ASN A 104 -7.72 -5.19 -15.44
CA ASN A 104 -8.59 -5.47 -16.59
C ASN A 104 -9.54 -4.30 -16.88
N GLY A 105 -10.06 -3.64 -15.84
CA GLY A 105 -10.88 -2.42 -15.99
C GLY A 105 -10.11 -1.23 -16.57
N LEU A 106 -8.80 -1.15 -16.34
CA LEU A 106 -7.94 -0.10 -16.89
C LEU A 106 -7.41 -0.41 -18.29
N TYR A 107 -7.18 -1.68 -18.61
CA TYR A 107 -6.51 -2.11 -19.84
C TYR A 107 -7.37 -3.13 -20.61
N PRO A 108 -8.14 -2.66 -21.62
CA PRO A 108 -8.92 -3.56 -22.46
C PRO A 108 -8.04 -4.62 -23.13
N GLY A 109 -8.49 -5.89 -23.08
CA GLY A 109 -7.81 -7.03 -23.70
C GLY A 109 -6.65 -7.63 -22.89
N LEU A 110 -6.47 -7.21 -21.63
CA LEU A 110 -5.43 -7.76 -20.75
C LEU A 110 -5.82 -9.13 -20.14
N ASP A 111 -7.10 -9.33 -19.85
CA ASP A 111 -7.73 -10.59 -19.40
C ASP A 111 -6.86 -11.40 -18.42
N ILE A 112 -6.69 -10.86 -17.21
CA ILE A 112 -5.96 -11.48 -16.10
C ILE A 112 -6.93 -12.10 -15.10
N THR A 113 -6.60 -13.28 -14.61
CA THR A 113 -7.27 -13.94 -13.48
C THR A 113 -6.37 -13.96 -12.24
N ALA A 114 -6.92 -14.21 -11.04
CA ALA A 114 -6.12 -14.31 -9.81
C ALA A 114 -5.05 -15.43 -9.87
N ALA A 115 -5.36 -16.53 -10.58
CA ALA A 115 -4.46 -17.66 -10.77
C ALA A 115 -3.27 -17.31 -11.68
N GLU A 116 -3.55 -16.62 -12.79
CA GLU A 116 -2.54 -16.24 -13.80
C GLU A 116 -1.90 -14.88 -13.51
N PHE A 117 -2.29 -14.22 -12.40
CA PHE A 117 -1.91 -12.85 -12.08
C PHE A 117 -0.42 -12.60 -12.20
N MET A 118 0.37 -13.48 -11.61
CA MET A 118 1.82 -13.35 -11.61
C MET A 118 2.43 -13.68 -12.98
N ASP A 119 1.86 -14.62 -13.72
CA ASP A 119 2.32 -15.02 -15.07
C ASP A 119 2.10 -13.90 -16.08
N LYS A 120 0.98 -13.19 -15.98
CA LYS A 120 0.65 -12.08 -16.87
C LYS A 120 1.51 -10.85 -16.61
N LEU A 121 2.09 -10.73 -15.41
CA LEU A 121 2.91 -9.59 -15.01
C LEU A 121 4.43 -9.84 -15.16
N ASP A 122 4.87 -11.10 -15.30
CA ASP A 122 6.29 -11.45 -15.19
C ASP A 122 7.20 -10.94 -16.32
N THR A 123 6.62 -10.47 -17.42
CA THR A 123 7.32 -9.76 -18.50
C THR A 123 7.67 -8.31 -18.12
N GLY A 124 7.03 -7.77 -17.06
CA GLY A 124 7.14 -6.39 -16.62
C GLY A 124 6.46 -5.36 -17.53
N VAL A 125 5.90 -5.77 -18.67
CA VAL A 125 5.30 -4.87 -19.68
C VAL A 125 4.09 -4.14 -19.11
N VAL A 126 3.16 -4.88 -18.51
CA VAL A 126 1.94 -4.33 -17.90
C VAL A 126 2.28 -3.35 -16.79
N LEU A 127 3.30 -3.66 -15.99
CA LEU A 127 3.78 -2.82 -14.90
C LEU A 127 4.30 -1.47 -15.41
N CYS A 128 5.19 -1.50 -16.40
CA CYS A 128 5.75 -0.28 -17.00
C CYS A 128 4.68 0.55 -17.71
N LYS A 129 3.77 -0.10 -18.44
CA LYS A 129 2.61 0.56 -19.06
C LYS A 129 1.75 1.25 -17.99
N HIS A 130 1.51 0.58 -16.86
CA HIS A 130 0.74 1.16 -15.78
C HIS A 130 1.45 2.32 -15.10
N ALA A 131 2.75 2.23 -14.84
CA ALA A 131 3.53 3.36 -14.34
C ALA A 131 3.45 4.60 -15.25
N ASN A 132 3.51 4.39 -16.57
CA ASN A 132 3.36 5.46 -17.54
C ASN A 132 1.97 6.11 -17.51
N ASN A 133 0.91 5.30 -17.38
CA ASN A 133 -0.46 5.79 -17.24
C ASN A 133 -0.66 6.59 -15.94
N VAL A 134 -0.09 6.13 -14.82
CA VAL A 134 -0.12 6.87 -13.54
C VAL A 134 0.60 8.20 -13.67
N ARG A 135 1.75 8.25 -14.35
CA ARG A 135 2.43 9.51 -14.63
C ARG A 135 1.53 10.47 -15.41
N GLU A 136 0.95 10.01 -16.51
CA GLU A 136 0.10 10.86 -17.36
C GLU A 136 -1.10 11.41 -16.58
N ALA A 137 -1.77 10.57 -15.78
CA ALA A 137 -2.83 11.01 -14.88
C ALA A 137 -2.36 12.08 -13.87
N ALA A 138 -1.14 11.94 -13.33
CA ALA A 138 -0.55 12.92 -12.43
C ALA A 138 -0.26 14.27 -13.14
N GLU A 139 0.25 14.22 -14.37
CA GLU A 139 0.52 15.42 -15.18
C GLU A 139 -0.79 16.17 -15.50
N GLU A 140 -1.83 15.44 -15.92
CA GLU A 140 -3.16 16.00 -16.16
C GLU A 140 -3.79 16.57 -14.89
N TRP A 141 -3.60 15.91 -13.75
CA TRP A 141 -4.09 16.39 -12.46
C TRP A 141 -3.44 17.74 -12.09
N VAL A 142 -2.12 17.87 -12.24
CA VAL A 142 -1.38 19.13 -12.02
C VAL A 142 -1.86 20.21 -12.98
N ALA A 143 -1.96 19.91 -14.27
CA ALA A 143 -2.41 20.86 -15.28
C ALA A 143 -3.81 21.40 -14.96
N ARG A 144 -4.76 20.52 -14.59
CA ARG A 144 -6.13 20.90 -14.17
C ARG A 144 -6.11 21.79 -12.93
N ARG A 145 -5.26 21.51 -11.94
CA ARG A 145 -5.14 22.31 -10.71
C ARG A 145 -4.57 23.70 -11.00
N GLN A 146 -3.55 23.78 -11.85
CA GLN A 146 -2.93 25.04 -12.25
C GLN A 146 -3.90 25.92 -13.06
N ALA A 147 -4.62 25.33 -14.02
CA ALA A 147 -5.65 26.03 -14.78
C ALA A 147 -6.74 26.61 -13.86
N ARG A 148 -7.21 25.83 -12.88
CA ARG A 148 -8.19 26.29 -11.88
C ARG A 148 -7.65 27.44 -11.02
N ARG A 149 -6.39 27.36 -10.58
CA ARG A 149 -5.74 28.44 -9.80
C ARG A 149 -5.66 29.74 -10.60
N LEU A 150 -5.32 29.67 -11.89
CA LEU A 150 -5.25 30.85 -12.77
C LEU A 150 -6.63 31.47 -12.99
N GLN A 151 -7.68 30.66 -13.18
CA GLN A 151 -9.06 31.14 -13.28
C GLN A 151 -9.53 31.87 -12.02
N LEU A 152 -9.18 31.35 -10.83
CA LEU A 152 -9.53 31.97 -9.54
C LEU A 152 -8.72 33.25 -9.22
N SER A 153 -7.51 33.39 -9.79
CA SER A 153 -6.62 34.52 -9.53
C SER A 153 -6.83 35.72 -10.48
N GLY A 154 -7.74 35.63 -11.46
CA GLY A 154 -8.02 36.73 -12.41
C GLY A 154 -6.85 37.14 -13.32
N GLY A 155 -5.84 36.29 -13.48
CA GLY A 155 -4.66 36.57 -14.31
C GLY A 155 -4.97 36.49 -15.81
N THR A 156 -4.47 37.45 -16.60
CA THR A 156 -4.66 37.48 -18.05
C THR A 156 -3.89 36.35 -18.75
N ALA A 157 -4.47 35.78 -19.80
CA ALA A 157 -3.87 34.73 -20.64
C ALA A 157 -2.57 35.14 -21.37
N ALA A 158 -2.14 36.40 -21.23
CA ALA A 158 -0.99 36.98 -21.93
C ALA A 158 0.37 36.60 -21.32
N ALA A 159 0.42 35.99 -20.14
CA ALA A 159 1.66 35.44 -19.57
C ALA A 159 2.01 34.03 -20.09
N ILE A 160 1.39 33.59 -21.20
CA ILE A 160 1.52 32.22 -21.72
C ILE A 160 2.39 32.16 -22.99
N THR A 161 2.62 33.27 -23.71
CA THR A 161 3.18 33.21 -25.07
C THR A 161 4.67 33.56 -25.21
N ASN A 162 5.42 33.80 -24.13
CA ASN A 162 6.87 33.99 -24.22
C ASN A 162 7.63 32.74 -23.76
N GLY A 163 7.78 31.79 -24.68
CA GLY A 163 9.07 31.21 -25.09
C GLY A 163 10.13 30.84 -24.04
N GLY A 164 9.73 30.39 -22.85
CA GLY A 164 10.65 30.06 -21.75
C GLY A 164 10.34 28.70 -21.13
N GLY A 165 10.49 27.64 -21.93
CA GLY A 165 10.70 26.26 -21.47
C GLY A 165 9.81 25.75 -20.33
N LEU A 166 8.71 25.07 -20.68
CA LEU A 166 8.17 23.94 -19.90
C LEU A 166 9.15 22.73 -19.91
N ASN A 167 10.46 23.00 -19.86
CA ASN A 167 11.51 22.06 -19.51
C ASN A 167 11.62 21.89 -17.98
N GLY A 168 10.52 22.12 -17.27
CA GLY A 168 10.42 21.94 -15.83
C GLY A 168 10.12 20.48 -15.50
N CYS A 169 11.17 19.66 -15.53
CA CYS A 169 11.20 18.25 -15.08
C CYS A 169 9.92 17.48 -15.44
N ARG A 170 9.78 17.10 -16.72
CA ARG A 170 8.85 16.02 -17.08
C ARG A 170 9.25 14.82 -16.23
N ILE A 171 8.31 14.24 -15.49
CA ILE A 171 8.57 12.97 -14.84
C ILE A 171 8.94 12.01 -15.98
N GLY A 172 10.15 11.47 -15.95
CA GLY A 172 10.65 10.66 -17.05
C GLY A 172 9.72 9.47 -17.35
N GLY A 173 9.56 9.17 -18.63
CA GLY A 173 9.01 7.90 -19.12
C GLY A 173 9.61 6.71 -18.38
N VAL A 174 8.79 5.73 -17.97
CA VAL A 174 9.32 4.39 -17.70
C VAL A 174 9.54 3.73 -19.06
N ASN A 175 10.81 3.59 -19.42
CA ASN A 175 11.20 2.92 -20.66
C ASN A 175 11.07 1.40 -20.49
N TYR A 176 10.44 0.73 -21.45
CA TYR A 176 10.28 -0.73 -21.44
C TYR A 176 10.24 -1.28 -22.86
N ARG A 177 10.42 -2.61 -22.99
CA ARG A 177 10.28 -3.34 -24.26
C ARG A 177 8.99 -4.14 -24.25
N GLU A 178 8.21 -4.11 -25.34
CA GLU A 178 6.89 -4.75 -25.40
C GLU A 178 6.97 -6.25 -25.76
N ASP A 179 7.79 -6.61 -26.76
CA ASP A 179 7.91 -7.99 -27.25
C ASP A 179 8.87 -8.84 -26.42
N VAL A 180 8.61 -8.91 -25.11
CA VAL A 180 9.48 -9.58 -24.14
C VAL A 180 8.90 -10.93 -23.72
N LYS A 181 9.75 -11.97 -23.74
CA LYS A 181 9.38 -13.29 -23.23
C LYS A 181 9.55 -13.36 -21.69
N PRO A 182 8.64 -14.04 -20.99
CA PRO A 182 8.76 -14.33 -19.56
C PRO A 182 10.13 -14.93 -19.18
N GLY A 183 10.63 -14.61 -17.99
CA GLY A 183 11.87 -15.19 -17.44
C GLY A 183 13.18 -14.69 -18.06
N THR A 184 13.14 -13.86 -19.11
CA THR A 184 14.33 -13.34 -19.79
C THR A 184 15.03 -12.22 -18.99
N PHE A 185 16.26 -11.88 -19.38
CA PHE A 185 16.95 -10.70 -18.86
C PHE A 185 16.16 -9.41 -19.17
N PHE A 186 15.54 -9.31 -20.34
CA PHE A 186 14.72 -8.16 -20.72
C PHE A 186 13.46 -8.04 -19.86
N ALA A 187 12.87 -9.15 -19.42
CA ALA A 187 11.77 -9.13 -18.46
C ALA A 187 12.23 -8.56 -17.10
N ARG A 188 13.38 -9.00 -16.61
CA ARG A 188 14.00 -8.44 -15.39
C ARG A 188 14.27 -6.94 -15.52
N ASP A 189 14.78 -6.50 -16.67
CA ASP A 189 15.05 -5.09 -16.97
C ASP A 189 13.77 -4.23 -16.92
N ASN A 190 12.69 -4.70 -17.56
CA ASN A 190 11.38 -4.04 -17.48
C ASN A 190 10.90 -3.92 -16.01
N VAL A 191 10.92 -5.02 -15.25
CA VAL A 191 10.50 -5.02 -13.84
C VAL A 191 11.37 -4.09 -12.98
N SER A 192 12.69 -4.08 -13.23
CA SER A 192 13.63 -3.18 -12.56
C SER A 192 13.31 -1.71 -12.81
N ASN A 193 13.00 -1.34 -14.06
CA ASN A 193 12.61 0.02 -14.43
C ASN A 193 11.31 0.44 -13.71
N PHE A 194 10.34 -0.46 -13.59
CA PHE A 194 9.12 -0.22 -12.81
C PHE A 194 9.43 0.01 -11.32
N ILE A 195 10.24 -0.86 -10.70
CA ILE A 195 10.62 -0.73 -9.27
C ILE A 195 11.36 0.59 -9.03
N ALA A 196 12.31 0.93 -9.90
CA ALA A 196 13.02 2.21 -9.84
C ALA A 196 12.05 3.40 -9.93
N TRP A 197 11.03 3.29 -10.79
CA TRP A 197 10.00 4.31 -10.90
C TRP A 197 9.15 4.46 -9.65
N CYS A 198 8.70 3.34 -9.08
CA CYS A 198 7.95 3.33 -7.83
C CYS A 198 8.74 4.01 -6.71
N ARG A 199 10.04 3.71 -6.60
CA ARG A 199 10.94 4.31 -5.61
C ARG A 199 11.11 5.80 -5.78
N HIS A 200 11.54 6.24 -6.97
CA HIS A 200 12.09 7.58 -7.15
C HIS A 200 11.07 8.61 -7.63
N GLN A 201 10.04 8.19 -8.35
CA GLN A 201 9.06 9.11 -8.95
C GLN A 201 7.71 9.02 -8.24
N LEU A 202 7.25 7.81 -7.91
CA LEU A 202 6.00 7.65 -7.19
C LEU A 202 6.18 7.76 -5.66
N GLY A 203 7.39 7.53 -5.14
CA GLY A 203 7.74 7.67 -3.73
C GLY A 203 7.25 6.54 -2.82
N VAL A 204 7.07 5.33 -3.38
CA VAL A 204 6.69 4.12 -2.65
C VAL A 204 7.77 3.79 -1.62
N LEU A 205 7.35 3.44 -0.39
CA LEU A 205 8.28 3.12 0.70
C LEU A 205 9.11 1.86 0.37
N GLU A 206 10.39 1.86 0.74
CA GLU A 206 11.30 0.73 0.49
C GLU A 206 10.76 -0.61 1.02
N CYS A 207 10.10 -0.60 2.18
CA CYS A 207 9.52 -1.80 2.77
C CYS A 207 8.32 -2.38 2.00
N LEU A 208 7.76 -1.62 1.06
CA LEU A 208 6.67 -2.04 0.18
C LEU A 208 7.15 -2.38 -1.23
N LEU A 209 8.42 -2.09 -1.56
CA LEU A 209 8.99 -2.47 -2.85
C LEU A 209 9.34 -3.96 -2.84
N PHE A 210 9.15 -4.59 -4.00
CA PHE A 210 9.57 -5.97 -4.26
C PHE A 210 10.85 -5.97 -5.11
N GLU A 211 11.52 -7.11 -5.18
CA GLU A 211 12.66 -7.35 -6.05
C GLU A 211 12.27 -8.03 -7.36
N THR A 212 13.08 -7.89 -8.41
CA THR A 212 12.76 -8.51 -9.71
C THR A 212 12.51 -10.03 -9.62
N ASP A 213 13.24 -10.73 -8.76
CA ASP A 213 13.08 -12.17 -8.53
C ASP A 213 11.79 -12.53 -7.77
N ASP A 214 11.21 -11.61 -6.98
CA ASP A 214 9.96 -11.85 -6.27
C ASP A 214 8.81 -12.11 -7.25
N LEU A 215 8.83 -11.41 -8.38
CA LEU A 215 7.87 -11.58 -9.47
C LEU A 215 8.29 -12.68 -10.44
N ILE A 216 9.54 -12.64 -10.92
CA ILE A 216 9.97 -13.50 -12.05
C ILE A 216 10.22 -14.94 -11.60
N LEU A 217 10.72 -15.14 -10.38
CA LEU A 217 10.97 -16.47 -9.81
C LEU A 217 9.94 -16.85 -8.74
N ARG A 218 8.90 -16.03 -8.54
CA ARG A 218 7.84 -16.24 -7.55
C ARG A 218 8.36 -16.41 -6.12
N LYS A 219 9.47 -15.75 -5.78
CA LYS A 219 10.04 -15.82 -4.43
C LYS A 219 9.14 -15.18 -3.38
N ASN A 220 8.42 -14.11 -3.73
CA ASN A 220 7.59 -13.39 -2.76
C ASN A 220 6.41 -12.65 -3.43
N THR A 221 5.35 -13.39 -3.73
CA THR A 221 4.11 -12.86 -4.30
C THR A 221 3.47 -11.76 -3.43
N ARG A 222 3.59 -11.86 -2.11
CA ARG A 222 3.01 -10.87 -1.18
C ARG A 222 3.59 -9.49 -1.40
N HIS A 223 4.91 -9.37 -1.55
CA HIS A 223 5.55 -8.08 -1.76
C HIS A 223 5.10 -7.42 -3.07
N VAL A 224 4.94 -8.21 -4.14
CA VAL A 224 4.42 -7.69 -5.43
C VAL A 224 3.01 -7.13 -5.26
N VAL A 225 2.11 -7.88 -4.62
CA VAL A 225 0.73 -7.46 -4.37
C VAL A 225 0.66 -6.19 -3.52
N LEU A 226 1.42 -6.13 -2.42
CA LEU A 226 1.45 -4.95 -1.54
C LEU A 226 1.98 -3.71 -2.25
N CYS A 227 3.01 -3.87 -3.09
CA CYS A 227 3.54 -2.79 -3.90
C CYS A 227 2.48 -2.22 -4.85
N LEU A 228 1.76 -3.10 -5.56
CA LEU A 228 0.73 -2.68 -6.52
C LEU A 228 -0.46 -1.99 -5.86
N LEU A 229 -0.88 -2.43 -4.67
CA LEU A 229 -1.92 -1.73 -3.90
C LEU A 229 -1.48 -0.33 -3.50
N GLU A 230 -0.21 -0.15 -3.11
CA GLU A 230 0.33 1.18 -2.80
C GLU A 230 0.41 2.06 -4.06
N VAL A 231 0.78 1.51 -5.22
CA VAL A 231 0.74 2.22 -6.50
C VAL A 231 -0.68 2.67 -6.81
N ALA A 232 -1.67 1.79 -6.63
CA ALA A 232 -3.08 2.12 -6.83
C ALA A 232 -3.57 3.21 -5.88
N ARG A 233 -3.22 3.12 -4.59
CA ARG A 233 -3.54 4.13 -3.56
C ARG A 233 -3.02 5.51 -3.95
N ARG A 234 -1.80 5.58 -4.48
CA ARG A 234 -1.21 6.82 -4.99
C ARG A 234 -1.86 7.31 -6.27
N GLY A 235 -2.06 6.42 -7.25
CA GLY A 235 -2.74 6.74 -8.51
C GLY A 235 -4.14 7.32 -8.31
N ALA A 236 -4.88 6.80 -7.31
CA ALA A 236 -6.22 7.27 -6.96
C ALA A 236 -6.26 8.73 -6.47
N ARG A 237 -5.13 9.30 -6.02
CA ARG A 237 -5.00 10.72 -5.65
C ARG A 237 -4.98 11.63 -6.88
N PHE A 238 -4.57 11.10 -8.02
CA PHE A 238 -4.61 11.78 -9.32
C PHE A 238 -5.95 11.62 -10.05
N GLY A 239 -6.86 10.82 -9.49
CA GLY A 239 -8.19 10.57 -10.03
C GLY A 239 -8.31 9.31 -10.88
N MET A 240 -7.31 8.43 -10.85
CA MET A 240 -7.44 7.10 -11.46
C MET A 240 -8.43 6.22 -10.67
N PRO A 241 -9.13 5.29 -11.34
CA PRO A 241 -9.85 4.21 -10.67
C PRO A 241 -8.92 3.41 -9.76
N ALA A 242 -9.44 2.93 -8.62
CA ALA A 242 -8.70 2.14 -7.65
C ALA A 242 -9.35 0.76 -7.47
N PRO A 243 -8.59 -0.27 -7.05
CA PRO A 243 -9.14 -1.56 -6.62
C PRO A 243 -10.15 -1.38 -5.48
N LEU A 244 -11.10 -2.30 -5.34
CA LEU A 244 -12.17 -2.19 -4.33
C LEU A 244 -11.58 -2.13 -2.93
N LEU A 245 -10.51 -2.87 -2.64
CA LEU A 245 -9.85 -2.84 -1.34
C LEU A 245 -9.41 -1.41 -0.97
N VAL A 246 -8.76 -0.71 -1.90
CA VAL A 246 -8.31 0.67 -1.70
C VAL A 246 -9.48 1.64 -1.61
N GLN A 247 -10.58 1.38 -2.33
CA GLN A 247 -11.81 2.18 -2.21
C GLN A 247 -12.41 2.07 -0.81
N PHE A 248 -12.50 0.85 -0.26
CA PHE A 248 -12.99 0.61 1.10
C PHE A 248 -12.08 1.23 2.15
N GLU A 249 -10.75 1.12 2.03
CA GLU A 249 -9.80 1.80 2.93
C GLU A 249 -10.10 3.31 3.02
N ARG A 250 -10.29 3.97 1.87
CA ARG A 250 -10.58 5.41 1.81
C ARG A 250 -11.98 5.77 2.33
N GLU A 251 -12.94 4.86 2.20
CA GLU A 251 -14.28 5.03 2.76
C GLU A 251 -14.22 4.99 4.29
N ILE A 252 -13.58 3.96 4.85
CA ILE A 252 -13.37 3.79 6.28
C ILE A 252 -12.61 5.00 6.87
N GLU A 253 -11.51 5.42 6.24
CA GLU A 253 -10.75 6.60 6.67
C GLU A 253 -11.61 7.87 6.73
N ARG A 254 -12.53 8.04 5.78
CA ARG A 254 -13.44 9.21 5.72
C ARG A 254 -14.46 9.17 6.85
N GLU A 255 -15.01 8.00 7.16
CA GLU A 255 -15.96 7.81 8.27
C GLU A 255 -15.28 8.07 9.61
N LEU A 256 -14.11 7.48 9.86
CA LEU A 256 -13.33 7.70 11.09
C LEU A 256 -12.94 9.19 11.27
N ALA A 257 -12.56 9.87 10.18
CA ALA A 257 -12.27 11.30 10.20
C ALA A 257 -13.53 12.15 10.46
N ALA A 258 -14.73 11.70 10.10
CA ALA A 258 -15.97 12.39 10.40
C ALA A 258 -16.37 12.22 11.88
N GLU A 259 -16.26 11.00 12.41
CA GLU A 259 -16.55 10.69 13.81
C GLU A 259 -15.66 11.48 14.77
N SER A 260 -14.34 11.51 14.54
CA SER A 260 -13.39 12.29 15.34
C SER A 260 -13.69 13.81 15.35
N ARG A 261 -14.22 14.36 14.25
CA ARG A 261 -14.68 15.77 14.18
C ARG A 261 -15.99 16.00 14.95
N SER A 262 -16.87 15.01 14.97
CA SER A 262 -18.11 15.09 15.77
C SER A 262 -17.84 14.98 17.28
N ALA A 263 -16.85 14.17 17.68
CA ALA A 263 -16.42 14.01 19.06
C ALA A 263 -15.67 15.23 19.62
N SER A 264 -15.07 16.08 18.76
CA SER A 264 -14.38 17.32 19.17
C SER A 264 -15.29 18.55 19.27
N HIS A 265 -16.62 18.39 19.13
CA HIS A 265 -17.62 19.39 19.52
C HIS A 265 -18.25 19.03 20.88
N PRO A 266 -17.61 19.36 22.03
CA PRO A 266 -18.28 19.26 23.31
C PRO A 266 -19.38 20.33 23.35
N HIS A 267 -20.62 19.86 23.34
CA HIS A 267 -21.81 20.46 23.97
C HIS A 267 -21.67 21.93 24.45
N ARG A 268 -21.83 22.92 23.55
CA ARG A 268 -22.41 24.22 23.94
C ARG A 268 -23.92 24.04 24.15
N ARG A 269 -24.29 23.25 25.15
CA ARG A 269 -25.68 23.07 25.54
C ARG A 269 -25.74 22.76 27.04
N ASN A 270 -25.50 23.78 27.86
CA ASN A 270 -26.11 23.97 29.17
C ASN A 270 -25.69 25.32 29.79
N GLU A 271 -25.79 26.39 29.00
CA GLU A 271 -26.18 27.69 29.56
C GLU A 271 -27.62 27.92 29.08
N LEU A 272 -28.51 28.36 29.96
CA LEU A 272 -29.98 28.53 29.80
C LEU A 272 -30.88 27.35 30.22
N ARG A 273 -30.76 26.93 31.47
CA ARG A 273 -31.89 26.53 32.35
C ARG A 273 -31.26 26.22 33.71
N ILE A 274 -31.42 27.00 34.77
CA ILE A 274 -32.66 27.49 35.39
C ILE A 274 -32.28 28.69 36.27
N ARG A 275 -33.18 29.68 36.28
CA ARG A 275 -33.24 30.81 37.22
C ARG A 275 -33.68 30.36 38.59
#